data_AF-A0AAU0EZI6-F1
#
_entry.id   AF-A0AAU0EZI6-F1
#
_cell.length_a   1.000
_cell.length_b   1.000
_cell.length_c   1.000
_cell.angle_alpha   90.00
_cell.angle_beta   90.00
_cell.angle_gamma   90.00
#
_symmetry.space_group_name_H-M   'P 1'
#
loop_
_entity.id
_entity.type
_entity.pdbx_description
1 polymer ?
#
loop_
_entity_poly.entity_id
_entity_poly.type
_entity_poly.pdbx_seq_one_letter_code
_entity_poly.pdbx_strand_id
1 'polypeptide(L)'
;MKKHNFSAGPCILPEEVFQKSAEAILDFNGIGLSLLEISHRSKDFVAVMDEARTIVKRLMNLNDEYEVLYLGGGASLQFAMVPFNLMNAENGKAAYLDTGTWAAGAIKEAKKLGQVDIVGSSKAENYTFIPKDYAVGNDYDYFHCTSNNTIYGTQMKAFPKVDTRMVCDMSSDIFSRVIDFSQFDLIYAGAQKNMGPAGTVLVVVKKEILGKTGRDIPSYLDYSLHIAKESMYNTPPVFPVYASLLTLQHLENNGGIAAAEQRNIAKAELLYNEIDANPLFEGFAQKEDRSLMNVSFRLTDDALKETFDAAWKDAGISGLNGHRSVGGYRASIYNAMPIESVKVLVDVMKNFKP
;
A
#
# COMPACT_ATOMS: atom_id res chain seq x y z
N MET A 1 2.74 18.29 24.01
CA MET A 1 2.81 18.65 22.58
C MET A 1 2.23 17.50 21.77
N LYS A 2 1.36 17.79 20.77
CA LYS A 2 0.81 16.76 19.87
C LYS A 2 1.96 16.10 19.09
N LYS A 3 1.91 14.78 18.90
CA LYS A 3 2.90 14.08 18.06
C LYS A 3 2.38 13.97 16.62
N HIS A 4 3.26 14.22 15.66
CA HIS A 4 2.96 14.15 14.23
C HIS A 4 3.73 12.97 13.62
N ASN A 5 3.06 11.84 13.44
CA ASN A 5 3.71 10.59 13.03
C ASN A 5 3.67 10.40 11.49
N PHE A 6 4.83 10.58 10.85
CA PHE A 6 5.07 10.43 9.40
C PHE A 6 5.63 9.04 9.01
N SER A 7 5.56 8.06 9.93
CA SER A 7 6.06 6.71 9.68
C SER A 7 5.43 6.09 8.43
N ALA A 8 6.26 5.43 7.63
CA ALA A 8 5.86 4.84 6.35
C ALA A 8 5.23 3.44 6.46
N GLY A 9 5.05 2.93 7.67
CA GLY A 9 4.60 1.56 7.93
C GLY A 9 5.22 0.99 9.21
N PRO A 10 4.45 0.75 10.29
CA PRO A 10 3.01 1.04 10.41
C PRO A 10 2.68 2.53 10.28
N CYS A 11 1.59 2.84 9.58
CA CYS A 11 1.10 4.20 9.38
C CYS A 11 0.27 4.68 10.59
N ILE A 12 -0.11 5.95 10.55
CA ILE A 12 -1.16 6.46 11.44
C ILE A 12 -2.54 5.98 10.99
N LEU A 13 -3.45 5.88 11.95
CA LEU A 13 -4.86 5.55 11.74
C LEU A 13 -5.74 6.70 12.23
N PRO A 14 -7.00 6.81 11.74
CA PRO A 14 -7.95 7.76 12.29
C PRO A 14 -8.19 7.52 13.79
N GLU A 15 -8.40 8.58 14.57
CA GLU A 15 -8.58 8.50 16.03
C GLU A 15 -9.74 7.58 16.43
N GLU A 16 -10.86 7.62 15.70
CA GLU A 16 -12.01 6.77 15.98
C GLU A 16 -11.72 5.27 15.83
N VAL A 17 -10.72 4.90 15.00
CA VAL A 17 -10.31 3.51 14.84
C VAL A 17 -9.64 3.01 16.11
N PHE A 18 -8.81 3.83 16.77
CA PHE A 18 -8.20 3.46 18.04
C PHE A 18 -9.25 3.29 19.14
N GLN A 19 -10.21 4.20 19.23
CA GLN A 19 -11.28 4.17 20.23
C GLN A 19 -12.14 2.91 20.08
N LYS A 20 -12.71 2.68 18.90
CA LYS A 20 -13.55 1.50 18.61
C LYS A 20 -12.76 0.19 18.68
N SER A 21 -11.47 0.20 18.37
CA SER A 21 -10.61 -0.97 18.54
C SER A 21 -10.37 -1.30 20.00
N ALA A 22 -10.12 -0.30 20.85
CA ALA A 22 -9.95 -0.49 22.29
C ALA A 22 -11.24 -1.00 22.93
N GLU A 23 -12.39 -0.44 22.56
CA GLU A 23 -13.71 -0.91 23.00
C GLU A 23 -13.95 -2.38 22.61
N ALA A 24 -13.70 -2.74 21.35
CA ALA A 24 -13.88 -4.12 20.87
C ALA A 24 -12.96 -5.14 21.54
N ILE A 25 -11.78 -4.71 22.01
CA ILE A 25 -10.89 -5.57 22.81
C ILE A 25 -11.50 -5.85 24.19
N LEU A 26 -12.19 -4.87 24.79
CA LEU A 26 -12.78 -5.02 26.12
C LEU A 26 -14.13 -5.73 26.10
N ASP A 27 -15.01 -5.34 25.18
CA ASP A 27 -16.34 -5.93 24.97
C ASP A 27 -16.77 -5.70 23.51
N PHE A 28 -16.71 -6.75 22.70
CA PHE A 28 -17.05 -6.66 21.29
C PHE A 28 -18.55 -6.59 21.09
N ASN A 29 -19.03 -5.44 20.61
CA ASN A 29 -20.45 -5.21 20.32
C ASN A 29 -21.40 -5.46 21.52
N GLY A 30 -20.91 -5.34 22.76
CA GLY A 30 -21.72 -5.51 23.96
C GLY A 30 -22.15 -6.95 24.23
N ILE A 31 -21.47 -7.94 23.65
CA ILE A 31 -21.79 -9.36 23.84
C ILE A 31 -21.15 -9.94 25.12
N GLY A 32 -20.35 -9.15 25.83
CA GLY A 32 -19.64 -9.54 27.05
C GLY A 32 -18.39 -10.39 26.79
N LEU A 33 -17.86 -10.40 25.56
CA LEU A 33 -16.64 -11.12 25.17
C LEU A 33 -15.71 -10.23 24.35
N SER A 34 -14.40 -10.44 24.47
CA SER A 34 -13.42 -9.73 23.64
C SER A 34 -13.48 -10.18 22.18
N LEU A 35 -13.26 -9.25 21.24
CA LEU A 35 -13.00 -9.57 19.83
C LEU A 35 -11.83 -10.57 19.68
N LEU A 36 -10.89 -10.57 20.61
CA LEU A 36 -9.73 -11.46 20.60
C LEU A 36 -10.04 -12.89 21.05
N GLU A 37 -11.21 -13.11 21.66
CA GLU A 37 -11.62 -14.39 22.25
C GLU A 37 -12.70 -15.10 21.43
N ILE A 38 -13.45 -14.36 20.60
CA ILE A 38 -14.50 -14.95 19.78
C ILE A 38 -13.93 -15.81 18.66
N SER A 39 -14.68 -16.87 18.32
CA SER A 39 -14.38 -17.68 17.14
C SER A 39 -14.50 -16.85 15.86
N HIS A 40 -13.55 -17.01 14.94
CA HIS A 40 -13.65 -16.45 13.58
C HIS A 40 -14.82 -17.04 12.77
N ARG A 41 -15.53 -18.03 13.30
CA ARG A 41 -16.77 -18.59 12.72
C ARG A 41 -18.03 -18.09 13.40
N SER A 42 -17.92 -17.26 14.45
CA SER A 42 -19.09 -16.66 15.07
C SER A 42 -19.81 -15.73 14.09
N LYS A 43 -21.12 -15.57 14.27
CA LYS A 43 -21.90 -14.63 13.45
C LYS A 43 -21.33 -13.21 13.52
N ASP A 44 -20.84 -12.81 14.69
CA ASP A 44 -20.29 -11.48 14.93
C ASP A 44 -19.00 -11.22 14.14
N PHE A 45 -18.08 -12.19 14.07
CA PHE A 45 -16.86 -12.01 13.27
C PHE A 45 -17.10 -12.22 11.77
N VAL A 46 -18.00 -13.12 11.38
CA VAL A 46 -18.39 -13.29 9.97
C VAL A 46 -18.93 -11.97 9.41
N ALA A 47 -19.78 -11.26 10.19
CA ALA A 47 -20.26 -9.93 9.81
C ALA A 47 -19.13 -8.91 9.57
N VAL A 48 -18.08 -8.91 10.41
CA VAL A 48 -16.89 -8.06 10.20
C VAL A 48 -16.21 -8.37 8.88
N MET A 49 -15.97 -9.64 8.58
CA MET A 49 -15.31 -10.05 7.33
C MET A 49 -16.17 -9.69 6.11
N ASP A 50 -17.47 -9.98 6.16
CA ASP A 50 -18.41 -9.72 5.06
C ASP A 50 -18.54 -8.23 4.77
N GLU A 51 -18.66 -7.40 5.80
CA GLU A 51 -18.72 -5.95 5.66
C GLU A 51 -17.42 -5.41 5.07
N ALA A 52 -16.26 -5.86 5.58
CA ALA A 52 -14.96 -5.42 5.09
C ALA A 52 -14.77 -5.74 3.60
N ARG A 53 -15.15 -6.96 3.17
CA ARG A 53 -15.11 -7.37 1.76
C ARG A 53 -16.08 -6.54 0.90
N THR A 54 -17.29 -6.30 1.40
CA THR A 54 -18.33 -5.53 0.70
C THR A 54 -17.91 -4.08 0.47
N ILE A 55 -17.37 -3.42 1.50
CA ILE A 55 -16.90 -2.03 1.39
C ILE A 55 -15.78 -1.93 0.35
N VAL A 56 -14.83 -2.88 0.34
CA VAL A 56 -13.76 -2.89 -0.67
C VAL A 56 -14.32 -2.97 -2.09
N LYS A 57 -15.25 -3.89 -2.37
CA LYS A 57 -15.88 -4.00 -3.71
C LYS A 57 -16.59 -2.70 -4.09
N ARG A 58 -17.31 -2.08 -3.15
CA ARG A 58 -18.02 -0.81 -3.36
C ARG A 58 -17.06 0.34 -3.65
N LEU A 59 -16.02 0.52 -2.83
CA LEU A 59 -15.00 1.56 -3.02
C LEU A 59 -14.26 1.41 -4.34
N MET A 60 -14.00 0.18 -4.79
CA MET A 60 -13.32 -0.10 -6.05
C MET A 60 -14.26 -0.14 -7.25
N ASN A 61 -15.57 -0.02 -7.04
CA ASN A 61 -16.61 -0.17 -8.06
C ASN A 61 -16.47 -1.50 -8.85
N LEU A 62 -16.25 -2.61 -8.14
CA LEU A 62 -16.07 -3.94 -8.71
C LEU A 62 -17.34 -4.79 -8.58
N ASN A 63 -17.59 -5.59 -9.61
CA ASN A 63 -18.72 -6.52 -9.69
C ASN A 63 -18.37 -7.90 -9.05
N ASP A 64 -19.23 -8.89 -9.27
CA ASP A 64 -19.06 -10.24 -8.74
C ASP A 64 -18.04 -11.11 -9.49
N GLU A 65 -17.36 -10.59 -10.51
CA GLU A 65 -16.23 -11.29 -11.14
C GLU A 65 -15.01 -11.30 -10.21
N TYR A 66 -14.96 -10.34 -9.27
CA TYR A 66 -13.89 -10.19 -8.29
C TYR A 66 -14.24 -10.79 -6.93
N GLU A 67 -13.23 -11.31 -6.26
CA GLU A 67 -13.25 -11.68 -4.85
C GLU A 67 -12.27 -10.84 -4.05
N VAL A 68 -12.64 -10.58 -2.81
CA VAL A 68 -11.82 -9.83 -1.85
C VAL A 68 -11.40 -10.76 -0.73
N LEU A 69 -10.10 -10.83 -0.48
CA LEU A 69 -9.50 -11.65 0.56
C LEU A 69 -8.73 -10.81 1.57
N TYR A 70 -8.83 -11.21 2.84
CA TYR A 70 -7.96 -10.73 3.91
C TYR A 70 -7.09 -11.89 4.42
N LEU A 71 -5.78 -11.81 4.14
CA LEU A 71 -4.84 -12.89 4.44
C LEU A 71 -3.75 -12.45 5.43
N GLY A 72 -3.05 -13.43 6.01
CA GLY A 72 -1.83 -13.20 6.79
C GLY A 72 -0.57 -13.04 5.94
N GLY A 73 0.59 -12.82 6.58
CA GLY A 73 1.91 -12.86 5.93
C GLY A 73 2.34 -11.59 5.20
N GLY A 74 1.43 -10.62 5.00
CA GLY A 74 1.74 -9.32 4.40
C GLY A 74 2.03 -9.38 2.89
N ALA A 75 2.34 -8.21 2.30
CA ALA A 75 2.63 -8.09 0.87
C ALA A 75 3.83 -8.95 0.41
N SER A 76 4.82 -9.17 1.28
CA SER A 76 5.97 -10.02 0.96
C SER A 76 5.60 -11.48 0.70
N LEU A 77 4.56 -12.01 1.35
CA LEU A 77 4.06 -13.35 1.01
C LEU A 77 3.35 -13.35 -0.35
N GLN A 78 2.71 -12.24 -0.74
CA GLN A 78 2.07 -12.10 -2.04
C GLN A 78 3.08 -12.13 -3.19
N PHE A 79 4.33 -11.72 -2.95
CA PHE A 79 5.42 -11.86 -3.92
C PHE A 79 5.64 -13.33 -4.36
N ALA A 80 5.34 -14.29 -3.47
CA ALA A 80 5.37 -15.71 -3.77
C ALA A 80 3.99 -16.25 -4.19
N MET A 81 2.90 -15.85 -3.53
CA MET A 81 1.55 -16.37 -3.87
C MET A 81 1.12 -16.00 -5.29
N VAL A 82 1.43 -14.80 -5.78
CA VAL A 82 1.09 -14.36 -7.14
C VAL A 82 1.66 -15.32 -8.20
N PRO A 83 2.98 -15.59 -8.29
CA PRO A 83 3.50 -16.52 -9.28
C PRO A 83 2.99 -17.96 -9.06
N PHE A 84 2.73 -18.40 -7.83
CA PHE A 84 2.12 -19.74 -7.62
C PHE A 84 0.75 -19.86 -8.28
N ASN A 85 -0.06 -18.80 -8.23
CA ASN A 85 -1.45 -18.82 -8.69
C ASN A 85 -1.63 -18.37 -10.14
N LEU A 86 -0.69 -17.63 -10.71
CA LEU A 86 -0.83 -17.04 -12.05
C LEU A 86 0.23 -17.49 -13.06
N MET A 87 1.42 -17.91 -12.62
CA MET A 87 2.48 -18.35 -13.54
C MET A 87 2.29 -19.82 -13.90
N ASN A 88 2.32 -20.15 -15.19
CA ASN A 88 2.17 -21.53 -15.66
C ASN A 88 3.31 -22.43 -15.13
N ALA A 89 3.01 -23.69 -14.84
CA ALA A 89 3.98 -24.68 -14.36
C ALA A 89 5.05 -24.98 -15.42
N GLU A 90 4.60 -25.16 -16.65
CA GLU A 90 5.45 -25.39 -17.82
C GLU A 90 5.64 -24.07 -18.58
N ASN A 91 6.90 -23.73 -18.88
CA ASN A 91 7.27 -22.52 -19.63
C ASN A 91 6.71 -21.20 -19.05
N GLY A 92 6.40 -21.19 -17.75
CA GLY A 92 5.84 -20.03 -17.07
C GLY A 92 6.73 -18.80 -17.20
N LYS A 93 6.12 -17.68 -17.55
CA LYS A 93 6.82 -16.45 -17.94
C LYS A 93 6.03 -15.22 -17.49
N ALA A 94 6.68 -14.27 -16.83
CA ALA A 94 6.03 -13.03 -16.40
C ALA A 94 6.88 -11.79 -16.70
N ALA A 95 6.20 -10.68 -17.01
CA ALA A 95 6.81 -9.38 -17.22
C ALA A 95 6.75 -8.57 -15.92
N TYR A 96 7.83 -7.86 -15.59
CA TYR A 96 7.89 -7.02 -14.40
C TYR A 96 8.45 -5.64 -14.71
N LEU A 97 7.89 -4.62 -14.07
CA LEU A 97 8.46 -3.27 -14.05
C LEU A 97 9.28 -3.07 -12.77
N ASP A 98 10.60 -2.91 -12.89
CA ASP A 98 11.51 -2.73 -11.76
C ASP A 98 11.68 -1.25 -11.39
N THR A 99 10.75 -0.75 -10.57
CA THR A 99 10.73 0.67 -10.16
C THR A 99 11.10 0.91 -8.71
N GLY A 100 11.57 -0.10 -7.98
CA GLY A 100 12.00 0.09 -6.60
C GLY A 100 12.16 -1.19 -5.80
N THR A 101 12.39 -1.03 -4.49
CA THR A 101 12.71 -2.12 -3.57
C THR A 101 11.61 -3.19 -3.50
N TRP A 102 10.34 -2.79 -3.59
CA TRP A 102 9.21 -3.72 -3.53
C TRP A 102 9.07 -4.53 -4.82
N ALA A 103 9.19 -3.86 -5.98
CA ALA A 103 9.24 -4.53 -7.28
C ALA A 103 10.42 -5.51 -7.36
N ALA A 104 11.63 -5.11 -6.95
CA ALA A 104 12.78 -5.98 -6.88
C ALA A 104 12.57 -7.20 -5.97
N GLY A 105 11.84 -7.04 -4.86
CA GLY A 105 11.42 -8.15 -3.99
C GLY A 105 10.48 -9.12 -4.69
N ALA A 106 9.47 -8.61 -5.39
CA ALA A 106 8.52 -9.42 -6.15
C ALA A 106 9.20 -10.19 -7.30
N ILE A 107 10.09 -9.52 -8.05
CA ILE A 107 10.92 -10.13 -9.11
C ILE A 107 11.75 -11.28 -8.55
N LYS A 108 12.38 -11.09 -7.38
CA LYS A 108 13.23 -12.10 -6.76
C LYS A 108 12.47 -13.39 -6.43
N GLU A 109 11.25 -13.27 -5.89
CA GLU A 109 10.42 -14.44 -5.56
C GLU A 109 9.87 -15.11 -6.82
N ALA A 110 9.40 -14.36 -7.81
CA ALA A 110 8.88 -14.91 -9.07
C ALA A 110 9.92 -15.70 -9.87
N LYS A 111 11.18 -15.29 -9.86
CA LYS A 111 12.29 -16.02 -10.49
C LYS A 111 12.51 -17.44 -9.97
N LYS A 112 11.95 -17.78 -8.80
CA LYS A 112 12.01 -19.14 -8.26
C LYS A 112 11.00 -20.09 -8.93
N LEU A 113 9.99 -19.55 -9.62
CA LEU A 113 8.89 -20.33 -10.19
C LEU A 113 8.94 -20.40 -11.73
N GLY A 114 9.54 -19.42 -12.40
CA GLY A 114 9.64 -19.42 -13.87
C GLY A 114 10.47 -18.25 -14.40
N GLN A 115 10.34 -17.99 -15.69
CA GLN A 115 11.06 -16.91 -16.36
C GLN A 115 10.47 -15.55 -15.98
N VAL A 116 11.36 -14.58 -15.71
CA VAL A 116 10.97 -13.19 -15.41
C VAL A 116 11.74 -12.26 -16.33
N ASP A 117 11.02 -11.52 -17.17
CA ASP A 117 11.57 -10.48 -18.02
C ASP A 117 11.29 -9.11 -17.39
N ILE A 118 12.33 -8.30 -17.21
CA ILE A 118 12.21 -6.93 -16.72
C ILE A 118 12.01 -6.03 -17.94
N VAL A 119 10.78 -5.59 -18.18
CA VAL A 119 10.39 -4.82 -19.39
C VAL A 119 10.78 -3.35 -19.29
N GLY A 120 10.98 -2.85 -18.07
CA GLY A 120 11.49 -1.50 -17.82
C GLY A 120 12.04 -1.40 -16.40
N SER A 121 13.07 -0.57 -16.22
CA SER A 121 13.68 -0.36 -14.91
C SER A 121 14.20 1.07 -14.76
N SER A 122 14.01 1.66 -13.59
CA SER A 122 14.64 2.94 -13.21
C SER A 122 15.79 2.75 -12.21
N LYS A 123 16.22 1.50 -12.00
CA LYS A 123 17.27 1.13 -11.04
C LYS A 123 18.61 1.85 -11.27
N ALA A 124 19.01 2.02 -12.53
CA ALA A 124 20.26 2.70 -12.88
C ALA A 124 20.28 4.17 -12.43
N GLU A 125 19.11 4.81 -12.36
CA GLU A 125 18.92 6.19 -11.90
C GLU A 125 18.37 6.23 -10.47
N ASN A 126 18.72 5.24 -9.64
CA ASN A 126 18.30 5.13 -8.24
C ASN A 126 16.77 5.21 -8.03
N TYR A 127 15.99 4.72 -9.00
CA TYR A 127 14.53 4.71 -8.99
C TYR A 127 13.88 6.09 -8.83
N THR A 128 14.51 7.13 -9.39
CA THR A 128 14.00 8.52 -9.32
C THR A 128 12.83 8.81 -10.25
N PHE A 129 12.47 7.88 -11.14
CA PHE A 129 11.36 8.02 -12.10
C PHE A 129 10.67 6.68 -12.37
N ILE A 130 9.53 6.73 -13.06
CA ILE A 130 8.78 5.57 -13.55
C ILE A 130 9.09 5.40 -15.05
N PRO A 131 9.66 4.25 -15.50
CA PRO A 131 9.86 3.99 -16.92
C PRO A 131 8.52 4.04 -17.68
N LYS A 132 8.53 4.58 -18.90
CA LYS A 132 7.33 4.76 -19.76
C LYS A 132 7.46 4.10 -21.13
N ASP A 133 8.70 3.92 -21.59
CA ASP A 133 9.02 3.31 -22.88
C ASP A 133 9.27 1.81 -22.71
N TYR A 134 8.18 1.04 -22.63
CA TYR A 134 8.20 -0.41 -22.59
C TYR A 134 6.91 -0.98 -23.21
N ALA A 135 6.99 -2.22 -23.69
CA ALA A 135 5.84 -2.97 -24.19
C ALA A 135 5.73 -4.30 -23.45
N VAL A 136 4.50 -4.76 -23.27
CA VAL A 136 4.19 -6.06 -22.66
C VAL A 136 3.40 -6.86 -23.69
N GLY A 137 3.97 -7.96 -24.16
CA GLY A 137 3.33 -8.88 -25.11
C GLY A 137 2.25 -9.75 -24.45
N ASN A 138 1.56 -10.52 -25.29
CA ASN A 138 0.57 -11.52 -24.86
C ASN A 138 1.20 -12.88 -24.51
N ASP A 139 2.52 -13.02 -24.65
CA ASP A 139 3.29 -14.24 -24.34
C ASP A 139 3.56 -14.41 -22.84
N TYR A 140 3.28 -13.38 -22.03
CA TYR A 140 3.41 -13.43 -20.58
C TYR A 140 2.14 -14.00 -19.92
N ASP A 141 2.31 -14.75 -18.85
CA ASP A 141 1.22 -15.22 -17.99
C ASP A 141 0.55 -14.05 -17.25
N TYR A 142 1.37 -13.07 -16.85
CA TYR A 142 0.97 -11.79 -16.27
C TYR A 142 2.08 -10.74 -16.36
N PHE A 143 1.67 -9.48 -16.22
CA PHE A 143 2.51 -8.31 -15.98
C PHE A 143 2.34 -7.84 -14.54
N HIS A 144 3.44 -7.52 -13.86
CA HIS A 144 3.45 -6.99 -12.51
C HIS A 144 4.07 -5.60 -12.43
N CYS A 145 3.37 -4.69 -11.73
CA CYS A 145 3.87 -3.37 -11.39
C CYS A 145 3.65 -3.04 -9.91
N THR A 146 4.39 -2.04 -9.41
CA THR A 146 4.16 -1.42 -8.10
C THR A 146 3.66 0.00 -8.33
N SER A 147 2.42 0.30 -7.92
CA SER A 147 1.79 1.59 -8.18
C SER A 147 2.52 2.75 -7.50
N ASN A 148 3.06 2.52 -6.29
CA ASN A 148 3.71 3.54 -5.48
C ASN A 148 4.95 2.99 -4.75
N ASN A 149 6.12 3.56 -5.02
CA ASN A 149 7.39 3.20 -4.39
C ASN A 149 7.62 4.00 -3.11
N THR A 150 7.25 3.39 -1.98
CA THR A 150 7.31 4.02 -0.64
C THR A 150 8.69 4.59 -0.28
N ILE A 151 9.78 4.02 -0.77
CA ILE A 151 11.15 4.41 -0.38
C ILE A 151 11.66 5.60 -1.20
N TYR A 152 11.41 5.59 -2.50
CA TYR A 152 11.95 6.58 -3.43
C TYR A 152 10.98 7.73 -3.70
N GLY A 153 9.71 7.56 -3.32
CA GLY A 153 8.69 8.59 -3.48
C GLY A 153 8.22 8.77 -4.92
N THR A 154 8.29 7.72 -5.75
CA THR A 154 7.70 7.71 -7.09
C THR A 154 6.34 7.00 -7.11
N GLN A 155 5.43 7.42 -7.98
CA GLN A 155 4.11 6.83 -8.16
C GLN A 155 3.72 6.83 -9.63
N MET A 156 3.22 5.69 -10.12
CA MET A 156 2.68 5.57 -11.47
C MET A 156 1.46 6.46 -11.63
N LYS A 157 1.47 7.43 -12.55
CA LYS A 157 0.32 8.34 -12.77
C LYS A 157 -0.77 7.70 -13.62
N ALA A 158 -0.37 6.86 -14.56
CA ALA A 158 -1.24 6.02 -15.37
C ALA A 158 -0.68 4.61 -15.40
N PHE A 159 -1.53 3.67 -15.77
CA PHE A 159 -1.19 2.27 -15.92
C PHE A 159 -1.18 1.89 -17.41
N PRO A 160 -0.25 1.01 -17.85
CA PRO A 160 -0.21 0.57 -19.23
C PRO A 160 -1.44 -0.29 -19.56
N LYS A 161 -1.92 -0.21 -20.80
CA LYS A 161 -2.81 -1.23 -21.36
C LYS A 161 -1.94 -2.42 -21.76
N VAL A 162 -2.26 -3.61 -21.28
CA VAL A 162 -1.52 -4.84 -21.55
C VAL A 162 -2.47 -5.91 -22.05
N ASP A 163 -2.00 -6.77 -22.95
CA ASP A 163 -2.77 -7.89 -23.52
C ASP A 163 -2.63 -9.19 -22.69
N THR A 164 -2.11 -9.06 -21.47
CA THR A 164 -1.94 -10.13 -20.48
C THR A 164 -2.62 -9.73 -19.16
N ARG A 165 -2.59 -10.60 -18.15
CA ARG A 165 -3.11 -10.30 -16.82
C ARG A 165 -2.33 -9.18 -16.17
N MET A 166 -3.01 -8.23 -15.56
CA MET A 166 -2.38 -7.12 -14.85
C MET A 166 -2.40 -7.32 -13.34
N VAL A 167 -1.21 -7.37 -12.73
CA VAL A 167 -1.01 -7.51 -11.28
C VAL A 167 -0.39 -6.24 -10.70
N CYS A 168 -0.94 -5.73 -9.60
CA CYS A 168 -0.41 -4.52 -8.97
C CYS A 168 -0.25 -4.64 -7.45
N ASP A 169 0.96 -4.31 -6.98
CA ASP A 169 1.18 -3.95 -5.57
C ASP A 169 0.68 -2.52 -5.34
N MET A 170 -0.38 -2.36 -4.56
CA MET A 170 -0.95 -1.07 -4.16
C MET A 170 -0.78 -0.77 -2.68
N SER A 171 0.16 -1.44 -2.00
CA SER A 171 0.28 -1.37 -0.54
C SER A 171 0.32 0.06 0.00
N SER A 172 1.02 1.00 -0.66
CA SER A 172 1.16 2.38 -0.17
C SER A 172 0.13 3.39 -0.67
N ASP A 173 -0.69 3.06 -1.66
CA ASP A 173 -1.60 4.04 -2.27
C ASP A 173 -3.00 3.49 -2.58
N ILE A 174 -3.31 2.27 -2.12
CA ILE A 174 -4.67 1.71 -2.20
C ILE A 174 -5.66 2.69 -1.57
N PHE A 175 -6.76 2.97 -2.27
CA PHE A 175 -7.80 3.93 -1.86
C PHE A 175 -7.33 5.38 -1.66
N SER A 176 -6.18 5.78 -2.21
CA SER A 176 -5.69 7.16 -2.07
C SER A 176 -6.14 8.11 -3.18
N ARG A 177 -6.60 7.57 -4.31
CA ARG A 177 -7.00 8.31 -5.52
C ARG A 177 -7.98 7.50 -6.36
N VAL A 178 -8.83 8.19 -7.14
CA VAL A 178 -9.78 7.52 -8.03
C VAL A 178 -9.03 6.94 -9.22
N ILE A 179 -9.12 5.63 -9.40
CA ILE A 179 -8.63 4.91 -10.57
C ILE A 179 -9.68 3.88 -10.98
N ASP A 180 -9.65 3.46 -12.25
CA ASP A 180 -10.42 2.31 -12.69
C ASP A 180 -9.75 1.03 -12.17
N PHE A 181 -10.34 0.40 -11.14
CA PHE A 181 -9.78 -0.84 -10.60
C PHE A 181 -10.09 -2.06 -11.48
N SER A 182 -11.01 -1.96 -12.45
CA SER A 182 -11.39 -3.08 -13.30
C SER A 182 -10.31 -3.48 -14.32
N GLN A 183 -9.31 -2.60 -14.53
CA GLN A 183 -8.15 -2.87 -15.38
C GLN A 183 -7.15 -3.87 -14.78
N PHE A 184 -7.28 -4.20 -13.49
CA PHE A 184 -6.37 -5.12 -12.81
C PHE A 184 -7.02 -6.49 -12.62
N ASP A 185 -6.28 -7.56 -12.87
CA ASP A 185 -6.75 -8.93 -12.61
C ASP A 185 -6.44 -9.37 -11.17
N LEU A 186 -5.36 -8.82 -10.59
CA LEU A 186 -5.01 -9.02 -9.19
C LEU A 186 -4.39 -7.75 -8.59
N ILE A 187 -4.94 -7.29 -7.47
CA ILE A 187 -4.37 -6.25 -6.64
C ILE A 187 -4.03 -6.86 -5.28
N TYR A 188 -2.89 -6.49 -4.71
CA TYR A 188 -2.64 -6.73 -3.30
C TYR A 188 -2.10 -5.49 -2.58
N ALA A 189 -2.43 -5.36 -1.30
CA ALA A 189 -2.01 -4.24 -0.48
C ALA A 189 -1.83 -4.67 0.98
N GLY A 190 -0.59 -4.57 1.49
CA GLY A 190 -0.32 -4.72 2.92
C GLY A 190 -1.01 -3.60 3.70
N ALA A 191 -1.81 -3.96 4.71
CA ALA A 191 -2.70 -2.99 5.37
C ALA A 191 -1.96 -1.83 6.05
N GLN A 192 -0.75 -2.10 6.59
CA GLN A 192 0.02 -1.22 7.48
C GLN A 192 0.47 0.13 6.92
N LYS A 193 0.08 0.47 5.68
CA LYS A 193 0.49 1.70 5.00
C LYS A 193 -0.67 2.67 4.83
N ASN A 194 -1.75 2.27 4.14
CA ASN A 194 -2.86 3.20 3.84
C ASN A 194 -4.25 2.70 4.24
N MET A 195 -4.37 1.47 4.78
CA MET A 195 -5.67 0.81 4.99
C MET A 195 -5.94 0.39 6.43
N GLY A 196 -4.91 0.10 7.24
CA GLY A 196 -5.09 -0.44 8.58
C GLY A 196 -3.78 -0.72 9.30
N PRO A 197 -3.80 -1.46 10.43
CA PRO A 197 -2.60 -1.84 11.13
C PRO A 197 -1.85 -2.99 10.41
N ALA A 198 -0.60 -3.24 10.83
CA ALA A 198 0.11 -4.44 10.41
C ALA A 198 -0.56 -5.72 10.90
N GLY A 199 -0.47 -6.78 10.09
CA GLY A 199 -0.96 -8.11 10.42
C GLY A 199 -1.94 -8.69 9.40
N THR A 200 -2.42 -7.91 8.43
CA THR A 200 -3.26 -8.41 7.32
C THR A 200 -2.82 -7.82 5.97
N VAL A 201 -3.15 -8.53 4.89
CA VAL A 201 -2.99 -8.08 3.50
C VAL A 201 -4.32 -8.23 2.78
N LEU A 202 -4.71 -7.18 2.08
CA LEU A 202 -5.82 -7.20 1.14
C LEU A 202 -5.36 -7.84 -0.16
N VAL A 203 -6.16 -8.76 -0.70
CA VAL A 203 -6.02 -9.25 -2.08
C VAL A 203 -7.38 -9.09 -2.76
N VAL A 204 -7.39 -8.52 -3.96
CA VAL A 204 -8.58 -8.40 -4.80
C VAL A 204 -8.26 -9.07 -6.13
N VAL A 205 -9.01 -10.09 -6.50
CA VAL A 205 -8.64 -10.97 -7.62
C VAL A 205 -9.86 -11.37 -8.44
N LYS A 206 -9.73 -11.38 -9.77
CA LYS A 206 -10.74 -11.96 -10.65
C LYS A 206 -10.78 -13.47 -10.48
N LYS A 207 -11.96 -14.06 -10.27
CA LYS A 207 -12.08 -15.51 -10.07
C LYS A 207 -11.57 -16.32 -11.25
N GLU A 208 -11.86 -15.84 -12.46
CA GLU A 208 -11.62 -16.59 -13.70
C GLU A 208 -10.13 -16.80 -14.01
N ILE A 209 -9.21 -16.07 -13.39
CA ILE A 209 -7.77 -16.22 -13.68
C ILE A 209 -7.12 -17.36 -12.90
N LEU A 210 -7.79 -17.90 -11.88
CA LEU A 210 -7.24 -18.87 -10.95
C LEU A 210 -7.45 -20.31 -11.41
N GLY A 211 -6.64 -21.24 -10.88
CA GLY A 211 -6.75 -22.68 -11.16
C GLY A 211 -6.30 -23.11 -12.56
N LYS A 212 -5.55 -22.25 -13.27
CA LYS A 212 -5.16 -22.44 -14.68
C LYS A 212 -3.65 -22.68 -14.89
N THR A 213 -2.86 -22.76 -13.82
CA THR A 213 -1.39 -22.82 -13.93
C THR A 213 -0.83 -24.21 -14.15
N GLY A 214 -1.59 -25.27 -13.86
CA GLY A 214 -1.08 -26.65 -13.84
C GLY A 214 -0.09 -26.94 -12.69
N ARG A 215 0.08 -26.01 -11.75
CA ARG A 215 0.95 -26.20 -10.57
C ARG A 215 0.22 -26.98 -9.48
N ASP A 216 0.96 -27.81 -8.75
CA ASP A 216 0.56 -28.28 -7.43
C ASP A 216 0.85 -27.17 -6.41
N ILE A 217 -0.19 -26.42 -6.03
CA ILE A 217 -0.07 -25.25 -5.15
C ILE A 217 -0.26 -25.70 -3.70
N PRO A 218 0.71 -25.44 -2.79
CA PRO A 218 0.51 -25.68 -1.37
C PRO A 218 -0.74 -24.97 -0.86
N SER A 219 -1.59 -25.65 -0.08
CA SER A 219 -2.96 -25.19 0.20
C SER A 219 -3.07 -23.78 0.80
N TYR A 220 -2.10 -23.35 1.63
CA TYR A 220 -2.11 -21.98 2.16
C TYR A 220 -1.79 -20.90 1.11
N LEU A 221 -1.09 -21.26 0.03
CA LEU A 221 -0.72 -20.36 -1.05
C LEU A 221 -1.82 -20.26 -2.12
N ASP A 222 -2.82 -21.16 -2.11
CA ASP A 222 -3.89 -21.22 -3.12
C ASP A 222 -5.01 -20.21 -2.84
N TYR A 223 -5.19 -19.22 -3.72
CA TYR A 223 -6.26 -18.23 -3.59
C TYR A 223 -7.65 -18.84 -3.74
N SER A 224 -7.83 -19.88 -4.57
CA SER A 224 -9.13 -20.53 -4.76
C SER A 224 -9.63 -21.16 -3.46
N LEU A 225 -8.74 -21.72 -2.63
CA LEU A 225 -9.10 -22.23 -1.31
C LEU A 225 -9.46 -21.12 -0.33
N HIS A 226 -8.73 -20.00 -0.34
CA HIS A 226 -9.08 -18.83 0.48
C HIS A 226 -10.43 -18.22 0.08
N ILE A 227 -10.75 -18.16 -1.22
CA ILE A 227 -12.05 -17.74 -1.74
C ILE A 227 -13.15 -18.68 -1.27
N ALA A 228 -12.98 -19.99 -1.45
CA ALA A 228 -13.96 -21.01 -1.06
C ALA A 228 -14.24 -21.04 0.46
N LYS A 229 -13.33 -20.45 1.26
CA LYS A 229 -13.46 -20.31 2.71
C LYS A 229 -13.61 -18.87 3.17
N GLU A 230 -13.88 -17.96 2.24
CA GLU A 230 -14.26 -16.57 2.55
C GLU A 230 -13.20 -15.83 3.38
N SER A 231 -11.92 -15.95 3.00
CA SER A 231 -10.74 -15.46 3.75
C SER A 231 -10.47 -16.17 5.09
N MET A 232 -11.28 -17.15 5.43
CA MET A 232 -11.22 -17.88 6.69
C MET A 232 -10.86 -19.34 6.41
N TYR A 233 -9.88 -19.61 5.54
CA TYR A 233 -9.40 -20.99 5.32
C TYR A 233 -8.83 -21.59 6.61
N ASN A 234 -7.99 -20.82 7.29
CA ASN A 234 -7.55 -21.03 8.67
C ASN A 234 -8.03 -19.84 9.55
N THR A 235 -7.56 -19.78 10.80
CA THR A 235 -7.82 -18.62 11.66
C THR A 235 -7.21 -17.35 11.03
N PRO A 236 -8.02 -16.35 10.64
CA PRO A 236 -7.53 -15.12 10.03
C PRO A 236 -6.93 -14.17 11.07
N PRO A 237 -6.24 -13.10 10.65
CA PRO A 237 -5.81 -12.02 11.56
C PRO A 237 -7.02 -11.18 12.02
N VAL A 238 -7.78 -11.70 12.97
CA VAL A 238 -9.05 -11.15 13.49
C VAL A 238 -8.98 -9.65 13.78
N PHE A 239 -8.05 -9.24 14.65
CA PHE A 239 -7.95 -7.84 15.05
C PHE A 239 -7.47 -6.90 13.92
N PRO A 240 -6.40 -7.22 13.15
CA PRO A 240 -6.03 -6.42 11.99
C PRO A 240 -7.13 -6.25 10.94
N VAL A 241 -7.95 -7.28 10.70
CA VAL A 241 -9.11 -7.18 9.79
C VAL A 241 -10.16 -6.22 10.34
N TYR A 242 -10.52 -6.34 11.61
CA TYR A 242 -11.49 -5.44 12.24
C TYR A 242 -11.03 -3.97 12.23
N ALA A 243 -9.77 -3.68 12.60
CA ALA A 243 -9.26 -2.32 12.54
C ALA A 243 -9.18 -1.77 11.10
N SER A 244 -8.96 -2.63 10.10
CA SER A 244 -9.04 -2.25 8.69
C SER A 244 -10.47 -1.94 8.27
N LEU A 245 -11.46 -2.72 8.71
CA LEU A 245 -12.90 -2.44 8.52
C LEU A 245 -13.25 -1.04 9.04
N LEU A 246 -12.86 -0.71 10.28
CA LEU A 246 -13.12 0.60 10.87
C LEU A 246 -12.50 1.75 10.06
N THR A 247 -11.31 1.52 9.49
CA THR A 247 -10.63 2.51 8.64
C THR A 247 -11.34 2.67 7.30
N LEU A 248 -11.89 1.60 6.73
CA LEU A 248 -12.71 1.62 5.51
C LEU A 248 -14.04 2.35 5.74
N GLN A 249 -14.73 2.09 6.85
CA GLN A 249 -15.93 2.81 7.26
C GLN A 249 -15.63 4.31 7.43
N HIS A 250 -14.53 4.67 8.09
CA HIS A 250 -14.07 6.06 8.20
C HIS A 250 -13.89 6.70 6.81
N LEU A 251 -13.24 6.00 5.88
CA LEU A 251 -13.03 6.50 4.52
C LEU A 251 -14.36 6.79 3.82
N GLU A 252 -15.33 5.88 3.86
CA GLU A 252 -16.64 6.08 3.25
C GLU A 252 -17.41 7.24 3.88
N ASN A 253 -17.45 7.29 5.21
CA ASN A 253 -18.11 8.35 5.96
C ASN A 253 -17.50 9.73 5.69
N ASN A 254 -16.24 9.78 5.22
CA ASN A 254 -15.52 11.02 4.88
C ASN A 254 -15.39 11.27 3.37
N GLY A 255 -16.39 10.83 2.60
CA GLY A 255 -16.56 11.13 1.17
C GLY A 255 -15.84 10.16 0.22
N GLY A 256 -15.42 9.00 0.71
CA GLY A 256 -14.80 7.94 -0.08
C GLY A 256 -13.47 8.34 -0.73
N ILE A 257 -13.08 7.58 -1.77
CA ILE A 257 -11.80 7.76 -2.47
C ILE A 257 -11.68 9.15 -3.09
N ALA A 258 -12.75 9.67 -3.69
CA ALA A 258 -12.72 10.98 -4.36
C ALA A 258 -12.38 12.12 -3.39
N ALA A 259 -12.98 12.13 -2.19
CA ALA A 259 -12.65 13.14 -1.19
C ALA A 259 -11.25 12.91 -0.58
N ALA A 260 -10.82 11.66 -0.42
CA ALA A 260 -9.46 11.33 0.01
C ALA A 260 -8.41 11.83 -0.99
N GLU A 261 -8.66 11.67 -2.29
CA GLU A 261 -7.80 12.16 -3.36
C GLU A 261 -7.54 13.66 -3.24
N GLN A 262 -8.60 14.46 -3.09
CA GLN A 262 -8.48 15.92 -2.94
C GLN A 262 -7.65 16.30 -1.70
N ARG A 263 -7.89 15.63 -0.56
CA ARG A 263 -7.08 15.85 0.65
C ARG A 263 -5.62 15.47 0.44
N ASN A 264 -5.36 14.38 -0.27
CA ASN A 264 -4.02 13.88 -0.54
C ASN A 264 -3.24 14.79 -1.49
N ILE A 265 -3.89 15.30 -2.54
CA ILE A 265 -3.33 16.31 -3.44
C ILE A 265 -2.93 17.55 -2.64
N ALA A 266 -3.85 18.11 -1.84
CA ALA A 266 -3.57 19.32 -1.06
C ALA A 266 -2.39 19.14 -0.08
N LYS A 267 -2.27 17.98 0.58
CA LYS A 267 -1.13 17.66 1.44
C LYS A 267 0.18 17.57 0.66
N ALA A 268 0.18 16.87 -0.47
CA ALA A 268 1.37 16.68 -1.28
C ALA A 268 1.84 18.00 -1.89
N GLU A 269 0.94 18.80 -2.46
CA GLU A 269 1.22 20.13 -3.01
C GLU A 269 1.82 21.05 -1.94
N LEU A 270 1.22 21.10 -0.75
CA LEU A 270 1.73 21.92 0.35
C LEU A 270 3.21 21.60 0.67
N LEU A 271 3.56 20.31 0.73
CA LEU A 271 4.92 19.89 1.06
C LEU A 271 5.88 20.03 -0.13
N TYR A 272 5.49 19.63 -1.33
CA TYR A 272 6.34 19.75 -2.52
C TYR A 272 6.60 21.22 -2.90
N ASN A 273 5.64 22.12 -2.69
CA ASN A 273 5.85 23.55 -2.92
C ASN A 273 6.94 24.12 -2.01
N GLU A 274 7.01 23.67 -0.75
CA GLU A 274 8.09 24.06 0.15
C GLU A 274 9.43 23.47 -0.28
N ILE A 275 9.46 22.17 -0.62
CA ILE A 275 10.68 21.51 -1.11
C ILE A 275 11.22 22.21 -2.36
N ASP A 276 10.36 22.60 -3.29
CA ASP A 276 10.77 23.23 -4.55
C ASP A 276 11.19 24.71 -4.38
N ALA A 277 10.66 25.41 -3.38
CA ALA A 277 10.96 26.83 -3.14
C ALA A 277 12.15 27.04 -2.20
N ASN A 278 12.47 26.04 -1.36
CA ASN A 278 13.48 26.16 -0.31
C ASN A 278 14.82 25.54 -0.75
N PRO A 279 15.90 26.34 -0.92
CA PRO A 279 17.18 25.86 -1.45
C PRO A 279 17.92 24.91 -0.50
N LEU A 280 17.45 24.75 0.75
CA LEU A 280 18.01 23.78 1.69
C LEU A 280 17.54 22.35 1.42
N PHE A 281 16.52 22.16 0.58
CA PHE A 281 15.92 20.86 0.32
C PHE A 281 15.87 20.52 -1.17
N GLU A 282 15.91 19.22 -1.45
CA GLU A 282 15.76 18.70 -2.81
C GLU A 282 14.93 17.42 -2.78
N GLY A 283 13.92 17.31 -3.66
CA GLY A 283 13.11 16.11 -3.80
C GLY A 283 13.84 14.99 -4.55
N PHE A 284 13.66 13.73 -4.14
CA PHE A 284 14.31 12.59 -4.82
C PHE A 284 13.68 12.25 -6.18
N ALA A 285 12.35 12.30 -6.28
CA ALA A 285 11.63 11.89 -7.49
C ALA A 285 11.52 13.01 -8.53
N GLN A 286 11.60 12.65 -9.82
CA GLN A 286 11.24 13.52 -10.93
C GLN A 286 9.79 14.02 -10.77
N LYS A 287 9.55 15.28 -11.14
CA LYS A 287 8.33 16.02 -10.74
C LYS A 287 7.06 15.33 -11.21
N GLU A 288 7.05 14.84 -12.43
CA GLU A 288 5.93 14.13 -13.06
C GLU A 288 5.55 12.82 -12.35
N ASP A 289 6.52 12.18 -11.69
CA ASP A 289 6.38 10.86 -11.09
C ASP A 289 6.32 10.92 -9.56
N ARG A 290 6.30 12.12 -8.96
CA ARG A 290 6.22 12.34 -7.51
C ARG A 290 5.03 11.65 -6.88
N SER A 291 5.26 10.88 -5.82
CA SER A 291 4.22 10.24 -5.03
C SER A 291 3.41 11.27 -4.24
N LEU A 292 2.08 11.09 -4.21
CA LEU A 292 1.19 11.83 -3.32
C LEU A 292 1.18 11.27 -1.88
N MET A 293 1.75 10.08 -1.66
CA MET A 293 1.68 9.35 -0.39
C MET A 293 3.01 9.40 0.38
N ASN A 294 4.14 9.32 -0.32
CA ASN A 294 5.46 9.25 0.28
C ASN A 294 6.36 10.29 -0.37
N VAL A 295 6.55 11.41 0.32
CA VAL A 295 7.39 12.51 -0.16
C VAL A 295 8.80 12.30 0.38
N SER A 296 9.72 11.93 -0.50
CA SER A 296 11.13 11.71 -0.15
C SER A 296 11.97 12.90 -0.62
N PHE A 297 12.81 13.42 0.27
CA PHE A 297 13.67 14.58 0.01
C PHE A 297 14.96 14.52 0.83
N ARG A 298 15.95 15.33 0.48
CA ARG A 298 17.23 15.45 1.19
C ARG A 298 17.55 16.90 1.51
N LEU A 299 18.47 17.11 2.46
CA LEU A 299 19.13 18.39 2.60
C LEU A 299 20.13 18.56 1.45
N THR A 300 20.36 19.80 1.02
CA THR A 300 21.41 20.13 0.05
C THR A 300 22.79 20.24 0.71
N ASP A 301 22.83 20.38 2.04
CA ASP A 301 24.04 20.35 2.87
C ASP A 301 23.85 19.38 4.06
N ASP A 302 24.61 18.29 4.05
CA ASP A 302 24.56 17.26 5.10
C ASP A 302 25.06 17.78 6.47
N ALA A 303 25.83 18.87 6.52
CA ALA A 303 26.27 19.48 7.79
C ALA A 303 25.09 20.01 8.62
N LEU A 304 23.96 20.32 7.98
CA LEU A 304 22.73 20.80 8.62
C LEU A 304 21.87 19.67 9.19
N LYS A 305 22.28 18.41 9.01
CA LYS A 305 21.47 17.25 9.41
C LYS A 305 21.12 17.25 10.89
N GLU A 306 22.10 17.45 11.77
CA GLU A 306 21.88 17.35 13.21
C GLU A 306 20.94 18.46 13.72
N THR A 307 21.10 19.69 13.20
CA THR A 307 20.27 20.84 13.56
C THR A 307 18.86 20.73 13.00
N PHE A 308 18.69 20.28 11.75
CA PHE A 308 17.38 20.00 11.20
C PHE A 308 16.69 18.86 11.94
N ASP A 309 17.45 17.82 12.32
CA ASP A 309 16.94 16.70 13.12
C ASP A 309 16.44 17.13 14.49
N ALA A 310 17.11 18.07 15.14
CA ALA A 310 16.62 18.67 16.38
C ALA A 310 15.32 19.46 16.13
N ALA A 311 15.29 20.31 15.10
CA ALA A 311 14.15 21.19 14.81
C ALA A 311 12.83 20.42 14.59
N TRP A 312 12.83 19.35 13.79
CA TRP A 312 11.60 18.58 13.58
C TRP A 312 11.21 17.76 14.82
N LYS A 313 12.19 17.24 15.59
CA LYS A 313 11.91 16.52 16.86
C LYS A 313 11.27 17.43 17.89
N ASP A 314 11.77 18.66 18.00
CA ASP A 314 11.26 19.68 18.92
C ASP A 314 9.85 20.12 18.53
N ALA A 315 9.50 20.09 17.25
CA ALA A 315 8.13 20.28 16.76
C ALA A 315 7.20 19.07 16.97
N GLY A 316 7.69 18.00 17.63
CA GLY A 316 6.90 16.81 17.91
C GLY A 316 6.71 15.88 16.70
N ILE A 317 7.46 16.06 15.62
CA ILE A 317 7.44 15.19 14.45
C ILE A 317 8.15 13.85 14.79
N SER A 318 7.62 12.76 14.25
CA SER A 318 8.17 11.40 14.37
C SER A 318 8.16 10.71 13.02
N GLY A 319 9.14 9.85 12.77
CA GLY A 319 9.18 9.01 11.57
C GLY A 319 9.59 9.70 10.27
N LEU A 320 10.27 10.86 10.35
CA LEU A 320 10.70 11.63 9.16
C LEU A 320 11.99 11.12 8.51
N ASN A 321 12.81 10.34 9.23
CA ASN A 321 14.05 9.79 8.66
C ASN A 321 13.76 8.92 7.43
N GLY A 322 14.53 9.15 6.37
CA GLY A 322 14.46 8.36 5.14
C GLY A 322 14.86 6.90 5.38
N HIS A 323 14.55 6.05 4.40
CA HIS A 323 14.93 4.64 4.48
C HIS A 323 16.46 4.52 4.40
N ARG A 324 17.04 3.61 5.19
CA ARG A 324 18.51 3.39 5.30
C ARG A 324 19.25 3.20 3.97
N SER A 325 18.56 2.71 2.93
CA SER A 325 19.17 2.48 1.61
C SER A 325 19.26 3.73 0.74
N VAL A 326 18.55 4.80 1.11
CA VAL A 326 18.50 6.08 0.36
C VAL A 326 19.08 7.21 1.19
N GLY A 327 18.90 7.18 2.52
CA GLY A 327 19.23 8.30 3.39
C GLY A 327 18.18 9.41 3.29
N GLY A 328 18.56 10.63 3.67
CA GLY A 328 17.68 11.80 3.64
C GLY A 328 16.45 11.66 4.54
N TYR A 329 15.33 12.20 4.06
CA TYR A 329 14.06 12.31 4.74
C TYR A 329 12.91 11.75 3.91
N ARG A 330 11.87 11.29 4.60
CA ARG A 330 10.63 10.84 3.99
C ARG A 330 9.44 11.18 4.87
N ALA A 331 8.54 12.00 4.35
CA ALA A 331 7.24 12.27 4.94
C ALA A 331 6.18 11.36 4.31
N SER A 332 5.63 10.44 5.09
CA SER A 332 4.51 9.60 4.64
C SER A 332 3.18 10.23 5.06
N ILE A 333 2.40 10.64 4.08
CA ILE A 333 1.22 11.51 4.21
C ILE A 333 -0.06 10.78 3.77
N TYR A 334 -0.19 9.51 4.15
CA TYR A 334 -1.32 8.61 3.92
C TYR A 334 -2.69 9.21 4.25
N ASN A 335 -3.78 8.52 3.88
CA ASN A 335 -5.16 9.00 4.01
C ASN A 335 -5.47 9.58 5.40
N ALA A 336 -5.05 8.89 6.47
CA ALA A 336 -5.28 9.31 7.85
C ALA A 336 -4.45 10.53 8.30
N MET A 337 -3.43 10.93 7.54
CA MET A 337 -2.61 12.12 7.84
C MET A 337 -3.45 13.40 7.68
N PRO A 338 -3.64 14.18 8.77
CA PRO A 338 -4.30 15.46 8.69
C PRO A 338 -3.34 16.51 8.08
N ILE A 339 -3.88 17.45 7.31
CA ILE A 339 -3.08 18.49 6.65
C ILE A 339 -2.36 19.38 7.66
N GLU A 340 -2.90 19.54 8.87
CA GLU A 340 -2.29 20.29 9.97
C GLU A 340 -0.93 19.72 10.37
N SER A 341 -0.75 18.38 10.32
CA SER A 341 0.56 17.78 10.58
C SER A 341 1.55 18.10 9.47
N VAL A 342 1.10 18.14 8.21
CA VAL A 342 1.94 18.53 7.08
C VAL A 342 2.34 20.00 7.18
N LYS A 343 1.43 20.89 7.61
CA LYS A 343 1.73 22.30 7.91
C LYS A 343 2.84 22.44 8.95
N VAL A 344 2.81 21.65 10.03
CA VAL A 344 3.88 21.68 11.05
C VAL A 344 5.25 21.34 10.45
N LEU A 345 5.33 20.33 9.57
CA LEU A 345 6.59 20.02 8.87
C LEU A 345 7.04 21.17 7.96
N VAL A 346 6.12 21.74 7.17
CA VAL A 346 6.43 22.88 6.30
C VAL A 346 6.86 24.11 7.12
N ASP A 347 6.24 24.38 8.27
CA ASP A 347 6.63 25.47 9.15
C ASP A 347 8.03 25.25 9.74
N VAL A 348 8.39 24.01 10.08
CA VAL A 348 9.77 23.66 10.46
C VAL A 348 10.73 23.95 9.32
N MET A 349 10.42 23.52 8.09
CA MET A 349 11.27 23.73 6.92
C MET A 349 11.45 25.21 6.58
N LYS A 350 10.38 26.01 6.62
CA LYS A 350 10.42 27.47 6.34
C LYS A 350 11.23 28.25 7.35
N ASN A 351 11.11 27.88 8.64
CA ASN A 351 11.79 28.57 9.72
C ASN A 351 13.20 28.03 9.98
N PHE A 352 13.57 26.91 9.34
CA PHE A 352 14.91 26.35 9.43
C PHE A 352 15.91 27.27 8.73
N LYS A 353 16.92 27.70 9.47
CA LYS A 353 18.02 28.53 8.99
C LYS A 353 19.34 27.83 9.35
N PRO A 354 20.34 27.88 8.44
CA PRO A 354 21.68 27.34 8.70
C PRO A 354 22.34 27.91 9.96
#